data_AF-A0A1Q9P9X8-F1
#
_entry.id   AF-A0A1Q9P9X8-F1
#
_cell.length_a   1.000
_cell.length_b   1.000
_cell.length_c   1.000
_cell.angle_alpha   90.00
_cell.angle_beta   90.00
_cell.angle_gamma   90.00
#
_symmetry.space_group_name_H-M   'P 1'
#
loop_
_entity.id
_entity.type
_entity.pdbx_description
1 polymer ?
#
loop_
_entity_poly.entity_id
_entity_poly.type
_entity_poly.pdbx_seq_one_letter_code
_entity_poly.pdbx_strand_id
1 'polypeptide(L)' 'MSVIQERGSSADSVVRRFTKYLNGPMGKSVLDNLEEGEDFILHTSNRTFRVTKRNGRAVVELHQKQLT' A
#
# COMPACT_ATOMS: atom_id res chain seq x y z
N MET A 1 -25.08 -18.27 13.53
CA MET A 1 -23.67 -18.48 13.91
C MET A 1 -22.92 -17.21 13.56
N SER A 2 -22.65 -16.36 14.55
CA SER A 2 -21.91 -15.11 14.36
C SER A 2 -20.46 -15.45 14.10
N VAL A 3 -19.99 -15.24 12.87
CA VAL A 3 -18.60 -15.46 12.51
C VAL A 3 -17.79 -14.36 13.17
N ILE A 4 -16.99 -14.77 14.14
CA ILE A 4 -16.07 -13.93 14.90
C ILE A 4 -15.13 -13.26 13.90
N GLN A 5 -15.11 -11.93 13.96
CA GLN A 5 -14.24 -11.04 13.19
C GLN A 5 -12.77 -11.34 13.59
N GLU A 6 -12.09 -12.18 12.82
CA GLU A 6 -10.68 -12.49 13.02
C GLU A 6 -9.82 -11.25 12.73
N ARG A 7 -9.42 -10.61 13.84
CA ARG A 7 -8.22 -9.79 14.07
C ARG A 7 -7.26 -9.68 12.87
N GLY A 8 -7.28 -8.51 12.21
CA GLY A 8 -6.21 -7.95 11.37
C GLY A 8 -5.70 -8.89 10.28
N SER A 9 -6.35 -8.87 9.12
CA SER A 9 -5.99 -9.74 8.01
C SER A 9 -4.50 -9.60 7.68
N SER A 10 -3.85 -10.68 7.23
CA SER A 10 -2.44 -10.62 6.81
C SER A 10 -2.16 -9.56 5.74
N ALA A 11 -3.20 -9.09 5.02
CA ALA A 11 -3.13 -7.94 4.13
C ALA A 11 -2.79 -6.64 4.87
N ASP A 12 -3.43 -6.37 6.00
CA ASP A 12 -3.21 -5.16 6.81
C ASP A 12 -1.76 -5.11 7.33
N SER A 13 -1.20 -6.26 7.69
CA SER A 13 0.20 -6.34 8.13
C SER A 13 1.22 -6.02 7.04
N VAL A 14 0.90 -6.32 5.78
CA VAL A 14 1.79 -6.08 4.63
C VAL A 14 1.65 -4.65 4.14
N VAL A 15 0.42 -4.13 4.06
CA VAL A 15 0.16 -2.72 3.78
C VAL A 15 0.91 -1.82 4.76
N ARG A 16 0.78 -2.08 6.08
CA ARG A 16 1.50 -1.29 7.10
C ARG A 16 3.02 -1.34 6.94
N ARG A 17 3.58 -2.50 6.54
CA ARG A 17 5.02 -2.65 6.30
C ARG A 17 5.48 -1.82 5.11
N PHE A 18 4.80 -1.90 3.97
CA PHE A 18 5.13 -1.09 2.80
C PHE A 18 4.92 0.39 3.05
N THR A 19 3.85 0.79 3.74
CA THR A 19 3.65 2.18 4.16
C THR A 19 4.82 2.68 5.00
N LYS A 20 5.28 1.90 5.99
CA LYS A 20 6.43 2.28 6.83
C LYS A 20 7.72 2.38 6.02
N TYR A 21 7.97 1.41 5.13
CA TYR A 21 9.17 1.38 4.30
C TYR A 21 9.25 2.57 3.34
N LEU A 22 8.16 2.85 2.62
CA LEU A 22 8.10 3.91 1.62
C LEU A 22 8.19 5.31 2.23
N ASN A 23 7.72 5.48 3.47
CA ASN A 23 7.88 6.73 4.23
C ASN A 23 9.21 6.80 5.01
N GLY A 24 10.08 5.78 4.89
CA GLY A 24 11.40 5.76 5.50
C GLY A 24 12.49 6.33 4.58
N PRO A 25 13.74 6.45 5.06
CA PRO A 25 14.85 7.03 4.28
C PRO A 25 15.10 6.35 2.93
N MET A 26 14.90 5.03 2.86
CA MET A 26 15.08 4.25 1.63
C MET A 26 13.93 4.40 0.63
N GLY A 27 12.72 4.65 1.13
CA GLY A 27 11.54 4.83 0.30
C GLY A 27 11.33 6.26 -0.18
N LYS A 28 11.98 7.23 0.49
CA LYS A 28 11.85 8.65 0.19
C LYS A 28 12.22 8.97 -1.26
N SER A 29 13.27 8.34 -1.81
CA SER A 29 13.66 8.55 -3.20
C SER A 29 12.55 8.18 -4.18
N VAL A 30 11.77 7.13 -3.90
CA VAL A 30 10.62 6.75 -4.74
C VAL A 30 9.55 7.85 -4.70
N LEU A 31 9.28 8.40 -3.52
CA LEU A 31 8.31 9.49 -3.36
C LEU A 31 8.78 10.83 -3.94
N ASP A 32 10.09 11.10 -3.91
CA ASP A 32 10.66 12.32 -4.47
C ASP A 32 10.55 12.34 -6.01
N ASN A 33 10.40 11.16 -6.64
CA ASN A 33 10.16 11.02 -8.08
C ASN A 33 8.67 11.02 -8.47
N LEU A 34 7.75 11.14 -7.51
CA LEU A 34 6.31 11.25 -7.76
C LEU A 34 5.84 12.68 -7.53
N GLU A 35 5.00 13.19 -8.40
CA GLU A 35 4.24 14.40 -8.12
C GLU A 35 3.15 14.11 -7.06
N GLU A 36 2.67 15.17 -6.43
CA GLU A 36 1.62 15.05 -5.42
C GLU A 36 0.30 14.57 -6.07
N GLY A 37 -0.31 13.52 -5.51
CA GLY A 37 -1.47 12.87 -6.10
C GLY A 37 -1.16 11.79 -7.14
N GLU A 38 0.07 11.70 -7.64
CA GLU A 38 0.47 10.59 -8.53
C GLU A 38 0.53 9.27 -7.76
N ASP A 39 0.32 8.19 -8.51
CA ASP A 39 0.36 6.85 -7.99
C ASP A 39 1.05 5.87 -8.93
N PHE A 40 1.55 4.79 -8.34
CA PHE A 40 2.04 3.64 -9.06
C PHE A 40 1.47 2.36 -8.48
N ILE A 41 1.50 1.32 -9.31
CA ILE A 41 1.04 -0.01 -8.92
C ILE A 41 2.25 -0.90 -8.61
N LEU A 42 2.29 -1.44 -7.40
CA LEU A 42 3.28 -2.41 -6.98
C LEU A 42 2.67 -3.81 -7.05
N HIS A 43 3.15 -4.60 -8.01
CA HIS A 43 2.77 -6.00 -8.17
C HIS A 43 3.76 -6.90 -7.41
N THR A 44 3.21 -7.76 -6.55
CA THR A 44 3.93 -8.86 -5.91
C THR A 44 3.37 -10.18 -6.43
N SER A 45 4.01 -11.29 -6.08
CA SER A 45 3.57 -12.63 -6.50
C SER A 45 2.15 -12.98 -6.06
N ASN A 46 1.63 -12.38 -5.00
CA ASN A 46 0.32 -12.72 -4.44
C ASN A 46 -0.65 -11.53 -4.30
N ARG A 47 -0.18 -10.29 -4.46
CA ARG A 47 -0.95 -9.07 -4.17
C ARG A 47 -0.55 -7.92 -5.09
N THR A 48 -1.52 -7.05 -5.33
CA THR A 48 -1.30 -5.77 -5.99
C THR A 48 -1.57 -4.66 -4.99
N PHE A 49 -0.68 -3.67 -4.93
CA PHE A 49 -0.85 -2.50 -4.09
C PHE A 49 -0.88 -1.25 -4.96
N ARG A 50 -1.75 -0.31 -4.60
CA ARG A 50 -1.68 1.06 -5.12
C ARG A 50 -0.91 1.90 -4.12
N VAL A 51 0.08 2.62 -4.59
CA VAL A 51 0.88 3.54 -3.78
C VAL A 51 0.67 4.94 -4.32
N THR A 52 0.12 5.82 -3.50
CA THR A 52 -0.16 7.22 -3.89
C THR A 52 0.63 8.17 -2.99
N LYS A 53 1.20 9.23 -3.58
CA LYS A 53 1.76 10.34 -2.80
C LYS A 53 0.63 11.24 -2.32
N ARG A 54 0.48 11.36 -1.00
CA ARG A 54 -0.48 12.25 -0.33
C ARG A 54 0.20 13.06 0.77
N ASN A 55 0.15 14.38 0.66
CA ASN A 55 0.80 15.34 1.53
C ASN A 55 2.28 15.02 1.77
N GLY A 56 3.01 14.71 0.69
CA GLY A 56 4.43 14.33 0.77
C GLY A 56 4.71 12.96 1.42
N ARG A 57 3.70 12.10 1.56
CA ARG A 57 3.81 10.77 2.19
C ARG A 57 3.26 9.68 1.28
N ALA A 58 3.82 8.47 1.38
CA ALA A 58 3.25 7.30 0.74
C ALA A 58 2.01 6.83 1.49
N VAL A 59 0.89 6.70 0.78
CA VAL A 59 -0.29 5.94 1.21
C VAL A 59 -0.34 4.68 0.37
N VAL A 60 -0.40 3.52 1.04
CA VAL A 60 -0.44 2.20 0.39
C VAL A 60 -1.79 1.57 0.66
N GLU A 61 -2.43 1.09 -0.39
CA GLU A 61 -3.74 0.45 -0.34
C GLU A 61 -3.68 -0.88 -1.10
N LEU A 62 -4.40 -1.89 -0.63
CA LEU A 62 -4.53 -3.15 -1.37
C LEU A 62 -5.41 -2.89 -2.59
N HIS A 63 -4.86 -3.10 -3.79
CA HIS A 63 -5.62 -2.98 -5.02
C HIS A 63 -6.30 -4.33 -5.29
N GLN A 64 -7.60 -4.42 -4.99
CA GLN A 64 -8.40 -5.58 -5.39
C GLN A 64 -8.56 -5.52 -6.91
N LYS A 65 -8.00 -6.51 -7.62
CA LYS A 65 -8.33 -6.71 -9.04
C LYS A 65 -9.85 -6.85 -9.13
N GLN A 66 -10.53 -5.94 -9.81
CA GLN A 66 -11.90 -6.20 -10.25
C GLN A 66 -11.84 -7.40 -11.20
N LEU A 67 -12.42 -8.52 -10.77
CA LEU A 67 -12.77 -9.61 -11.67
C LEU A 67 -13.96 -9.12 -12.47
N THR A 68 -13.71 -8.69 -13.70
CA THR A 68 -14.74 -8.45 -14.72
C THR A 68 -15.07 -9.75 -15.43
#